data_AF-A0A3N0C2E4-F1
#
_entry.id   AF-A0A3N0C2E4-F1
#
_cell.length_a   1.000
_cell.length_b   1.000
_cell.length_c   1.000
_cell.angle_alpha   90.00
_cell.angle_beta   90.00
_cell.angle_gamma   90.00
#
_symmetry.space_group_name_H-M   'P 1'
#
loop_
_entity.id
_entity.type
_entity.pdbx_description
1 polymer ?
#
loop_
_entity_poly.entity_id
_entity_poly.type
_entity_poly.pdbx_seq_one_letter_code
_entity_poly.pdbx_strand_id
1 'polypeptide(L)' 'MEFPHELKELYPDKIIEVRGNADALTVILIDGVDIELFKNDLKKKYSGLEDPQTLFIKHENKQDFEKLILE' A
#
# COMPACT_ATOMS: atom_id res chain seq x y z
N MET A 1 4.49 3.86 -15.63
CA MET A 1 4.23 2.72 -14.73
C MET A 1 3.23 3.21 -13.69
N GLU A 2 2.03 2.64 -13.68
CA GLU A 2 0.98 3.03 -12.73
C GLU A 2 1.01 2.07 -11.54
N PHE A 3 1.96 2.29 -10.64
CA PHE A 3 2.07 1.62 -9.34
C PHE A 3 0.72 1.44 -8.57
N PRO A 4 -0.21 2.43 -8.57
CA PRO A 4 -1.51 2.24 -7.90
C PRO A 4 -2.43 1.21 -8.57
N HIS A 5 -2.31 1.04 -9.89
CA HIS A 5 -3.09 0.04 -10.63
C HIS A 5 -2.61 -1.38 -10.30
N GLU A 6 -1.29 -1.57 -10.32
CA GLU A 6 -0.66 -2.86 -10.00
C GLU A 6 -1.01 -3.34 -8.58
N LEU A 7 -1.00 -2.44 -7.60
CA LEU A 7 -1.40 -2.80 -6.23
C LEU A 7 -2.82 -3.35 -6.15
N LYS A 8 -3.77 -2.68 -6.80
CA LYS A 8 -5.18 -3.08 -6.80
C LYS A 8 -5.37 -4.42 -7.51
N GLU A 9 -4.62 -4.68 -8.59
CA GLU A 9 -4.65 -5.97 -9.29
C GLU A 9 -3.96 -7.10 -8.52
N LEU A 10 -2.91 -6.80 -7.76
CA LEU A 10 -2.22 -7.78 -6.91
C LEU A 10 -3.04 -8.18 -5.68
N TYR A 11 -3.87 -7.27 -5.19
CA TYR A 11 -4.62 -7.45 -3.95
C TYR A 11 -6.10 -7.02 -4.06
N PRO A 12 -6.86 -7.52 -5.04
CA PRO A 12 -8.24 -7.09 -5.26
C PRO A 12 -9.16 -7.46 -4.08
N ASP A 13 -8.88 -8.58 -3.42
CA ASP A 13 -9.61 -9.04 -2.22
C ASP A 13 -9.15 -8.38 -0.93
N LYS A 14 -8.09 -7.56 -0.95
CA LYS A 14 -7.57 -6.90 0.26
C LYS A 14 -7.67 -5.38 0.18
N ILE A 15 -7.68 -4.81 -1.02
CA ILE A 15 -7.66 -3.37 -1.28
C ILE A 15 -9.03 -2.95 -1.79
N ILE A 16 -9.64 -1.98 -1.10
CA ILE A 16 -10.86 -1.30 -1.54
C ILE A 16 -10.51 -0.23 -2.56
N GLU A 17 -9.54 0.61 -2.23
CA GLU A 17 -9.19 1.78 -3.02
C GLU A 17 -7.70 2.09 -2.92
N VAL A 18 -7.11 2.50 -4.04
CA VAL A 18 -5.74 3.04 -4.09
C VAL A 18 -5.81 4.44 -4.65
N ARG A 19 -5.21 5.41 -3.96
CA ARG A 19 -5.05 6.78 -4.41
C ARG A 19 -3.57 7.09 -4.54
N GLY A 20 -3.09 7.31 -5.76
CA GLY A 20 -1.75 7.86 -5.98
C GLY A 20 -1.79 9.39 -6.00
N ASN A 21 -0.92 10.02 -5.22
CA ASN A 21 -0.56 11.43 -5.39
C ASN A 21 0.89 11.50 -5.89
N ALA A 22 1.34 12.68 -6.34
CA ALA A 22 2.66 12.88 -6.96
C ALA A 22 3.86 12.47 -6.07
N ASP A 23 3.67 12.40 -4.74
CA ASP A 23 4.73 12.16 -3.75
C ASP A 23 4.52 10.87 -2.93
N ALA A 24 3.30 10.33 -2.91
CA ALA A 24 2.94 9.18 -2.08
C ALA A 24 1.67 8.47 -2.53
N LEU A 25 1.52 7.20 -2.13
CA LEU A 25 0.36 6.37 -2.43
C LEU A 25 -0.43 6.06 -1.17
N THR A 26 -1.74 6.26 -1.20
CA THR A 26 -2.65 5.85 -0.13
C THR A 26 -3.38 4.59 -0.53
N VAL A 27 -3.27 3.53 0.28
CA VAL A 27 -3.95 2.25 0.09
C VAL A 27 -4.98 2.08 1.19
N ILE A 28 -6.23 1.85 0.79
CA ILE A 28 -7.36 1.58 1.67
C ILE A 28 -7.64 0.09 1.60
N LEU A 29 -7.39 -0.61 2.70
CA LEU A 29 -7.61 -2.04 2.85
C LEU A 29 -9.00 -2.34 3.43
N ILE A 30 -9.55 -3.50 3.08
CA ILE A 30 -10.77 -4.02 3.72
C ILE A 30 -10.52 -4.28 5.21
N ASP A 31 -11.59 -4.22 5.99
CA ASP A 31 -11.55 -4.64 7.39
C ASP A 31 -11.14 -6.12 7.50
N GLY A 32 -10.21 -6.43 8.39
CA GLY A 32 -9.67 -7.78 8.60
C GLY A 32 -8.39 -8.12 7.82
N VAL A 33 -7.88 -7.24 6.96
CA VAL A 33 -6.54 -7.42 6.36
C VAL A 33 -5.47 -7.08 7.38
N ASP A 34 -4.47 -7.93 7.49
CA ASP A 34 -3.37 -7.71 8.41
C ASP A 34 -2.35 -6.73 7.80
N ILE A 35 -2.27 -5.51 8.33
CA ILE A 35 -1.40 -4.45 7.79
C ILE A 35 0.08 -4.84 7.92
N GLU A 36 0.47 -5.52 8.99
CA GLU A 36 1.87 -5.91 9.18
C GLU A 36 2.33 -6.90 8.12
N LEU A 37 1.52 -7.93 7.85
CA LEU A 37 1.76 -8.87 6.75
C LEU A 37 1.79 -8.15 5.39
N PHE A 38 0.83 -7.25 5.15
CA PHE A 38 0.76 -6.50 3.90
C PHE A 38 2.00 -5.61 3.67
N LYS A 39 2.41 -4.86 4.70
CA LYS A 39 3.64 -4.05 4.67
C LYS A 39 4.87 -4.90 4.38
N ASN A 40 4.97 -6.07 5.01
CA ASN A 40 6.11 -6.96 4.83
C ASN A 40 6.15 -7.56 3.41
N ASP A 41 4.99 -7.92 2.86
CA ASP A 41 4.91 -8.42 1.47
C ASP A 41 5.32 -7.32 0.48
N LEU A 42 4.79 -6.10 0.65
CA LEU A 42 5.19 -4.94 -0.15
C LEU A 42 6.68 -4.67 -0.07
N LYS A 43 7.24 -4.63 1.14
CA LYS A 43 8.69 -4.46 1.34
C LYS A 43 9.50 -5.52 0.62
N LYS A 44 9.06 -6.78 0.61
CA LYS A 44 9.77 -7.86 -0.11
C LYS A 44 9.65 -7.72 -1.63
N LYS A 45 8.46 -7.38 -2.13
CA LYS A 45 8.19 -7.25 -3.56
C LYS A 45 8.88 -6.05 -4.18
N TYR A 46 8.89 -4.95 -3.45
CA TYR A 46 9.45 -3.67 -3.86
C TYR A 46 10.75 -3.37 -3.10
N SER A 47 11.48 -4.40 -2.68
CA SER A 47 12.80 -4.26 -2.06
C SER A 47 13.82 -3.90 -3.13
N GLY A 48 14.58 -2.82 -2.95
CA GLY A 48 15.56 -2.37 -3.93
C GLY A 48 15.00 -1.41 -4.98
N LEU A 49 14.06 -0.56 -4.57
CA LEU A 49 13.65 0.58 -5.38
C LEU A 49 14.79 1.60 -5.38
N GLU A 50 15.24 2.02 -6.56
CA GLU A 50 16.26 3.08 -6.68
C GLU A 50 15.77 4.41 -6.07
N ASP A 51 14.45 4.63 -6.06
CA ASP A 51 13.80 5.81 -5.50
C ASP A 51 12.80 5.40 -4.41
N PRO A 52 12.98 5.83 -3.16
CA PRO A 52 12.13 5.42 -2.06
C PRO A 52 10.69 5.91 -2.25
N GLN A 53 9.72 5.01 -2.14
CA GLN A 53 8.31 5.31 -2.30
C GLN A 53 7.60 5.32 -0.96
N THR A 54 6.86 6.39 -0.67
CA THR A 54 6.05 6.47 0.54
C THR A 54 4.63 5.96 0.29
N LEU A 55 4.22 4.98 1.09
CA LEU A 55 2.88 4.43 1.12
C LEU A 55 2.19 4.72 2.45
N PHE A 56 0.93 5.11 2.39
CA PHE A 56 0.04 5.28 3.52
C PHE A 56 -1.05 4.22 3.44
N ILE A 57 -1.00 3.25 4.34
CA ILE A 57 -1.92 2.12 4.35
C ILE A 57 -2.90 2.33 5.49
N LYS A 58 -4.19 2.22 5.24
CA LYS A 58 -5.22 2.26 6.28
C LYS A 58 -6.30 1.22 6.03
N HIS A 59 -7.10 0.92 7.04
CA HIS A 59 -8.34 0.17 6.87
C HIS A 59 -9.51 1.10 6.57
N GLU A 60 -10.55 0.60 5.91
CA GLU A 60 -11.80 1.36 5.72
C GLU A 60 -12.40 1.84 7.04
N ASN A 61 -12.24 1.05 8.10
CA ASN A 61 -12.86 1.28 9.40
C ASN A 61 -11.90 1.91 10.44
N LYS A 62 -10.66 2.21 10.04
CA LYS A 62 -9.67 2.88 10.91
C LYS A 62 -9.28 4.24 10.36
N GLN A 63 -9.19 5.22 11.26
CA GLN A 63 -8.68 6.55 10.94
C GLN A 63 -7.15 6.62 10.99
N ASP A 64 -6.50 5.62 11.59
CA ASP A 64 -5.04 5.51 11.62
C ASP A 64 -4.48 5.11 10.25
N PHE A 65 -3.45 5.83 9.82
CA PHE A 65 -2.68 5.54 8.63
C PHE A 65 -1.32 5.01 9.04
N GLU A 66 -1.00 3.82 8.55
CA GLU A 66 0.32 3.21 8.67
C GLU A 66 1.21 3.66 7.53
N LYS A 67 2.27 4.40 7.86
CA LYS A 67 3.28 4.82 6.89
C LYS A 67 4.26 3.67 6.64
N LEU A 68 4.42 3.32 5.37
CA LEU A 68 5.43 2.40 4.87
C LEU A 68 6.33 3.13 3.87
N ILE A 69 7.63 3.05 4.06
CA ILE A 69 8.60 3.51 3.06
C ILE A 69 9.17 2.25 2.42
N LEU A 70 9.10 2.18 1.10
CA LEU A 70 9.72 1.14 0.30
C LEU A 70 11.05 1.69 -0.23
N GLU A 71 12.13 0.98 0.04
CA GLU A 71 13.51 1.25 -0.35
C GLU A 71 14.18 -0.08 -0.75
#